data_AF-A0A380S4J6-F1
#
_entry.id   AF-A0A380S4J6-F1
#
_cell.length_a   1.000
_cell.length_b   1.000
_cell.length_c   1.000
_cell.angle_alpha   90.00
_cell.angle_beta   90.00
_cell.angle_gamma   90.00
#
_symmetry.space_group_name_H-M   'P 1'
#
loop_
_entity.id
_entity.type
_entity.pdbx_description
1 polymer ?
#
loop_
_entity_poly.entity_id
_entity_poly.type
_entity_poly.pdbx_seq_one_letter_code
_entity_poly.pdbx_strand_id
1 'polypeptide(L)'
;MNIVKYIFWLVAFLMGVIAAYVVPEETMSIGAKFIFVGAWGAVLGFVFYTVCSRQIEAIENDFNEVLNKPQPKDTQFVSVRLQEEKKNPLPPGAIPAAEALKQQPVPASIKKLDAAALKVGFPLEAWNGFKLGILRNRPFTEVIDAMQKLLPELFPEASGVLYMYGGVQTELSQIFRFGPNVISDETVLPAECASFNTGDIVVTDYSSPEVPSGCTHLHHRPKGIAICAPIEGLEEHFGILTLQVDKLPETETKEYWQAKVSIVATAFGLYVANQDLSMRFEQHSIRDVLTGLFNKRYMEESLSREITAAVRHKSPIGIVMLYPDAIPAVQNAQGRHAVEQLFWELGQRLPSYIRGEDIPCRYSDDVFCVIMPGADLQITRNRAERIRNEISQLQIAYGDGILATTLSMGVAVMPTHANDAGSLIYTAEASLQMAMQAGGNRVVVANSIVK
;
A
#
# COMPACT_ATOMS: atom_id res chain seq x y z
N MET A 1 27.21 8.05 9.18
CA MET A 1 28.54 8.28 9.80
C MET A 1 28.99 9.69 9.44
N ASN A 2 29.29 10.56 10.42
CA ASN A 2 29.74 11.93 10.11
C ASN A 2 31.04 11.90 9.31
N ILE A 3 31.09 12.62 8.18
CA ILE A 3 32.24 12.65 7.24
C ILE A 3 33.56 12.98 7.97
N VAL A 4 33.46 13.79 9.03
CA VAL A 4 34.58 14.18 9.90
C VAL A 4 35.22 12.99 10.62
N LYS A 5 34.41 12.00 11.06
CA LYS A 5 34.93 10.80 11.75
C LYS A 5 35.63 9.86 10.77
N TYR A 6 35.11 9.75 9.55
CA TYR A 6 35.76 8.96 8.50
C TYR A 6 37.13 9.54 8.13
N ILE A 7 37.19 10.86 7.93
CA ILE A 7 38.45 11.58 7.66
C ILE A 7 39.44 11.39 8.82
N PHE A 8 38.98 11.42 10.08
CA PHE A 8 39.85 11.19 11.24
C PHE A 8 40.51 9.81 11.21
N TRP A 9 39.76 8.73 10.96
CA TRP A 9 40.32 7.37 10.90
C TRP A 9 41.24 7.16 9.70
N LEU A 10 40.90 7.76 8.56
CA LEU A 10 41.76 7.75 7.37
C LEU A 10 43.11 8.43 7.66
N VAL A 11 43.09 9.59 8.31
CA VAL A 11 44.29 10.32 8.71
C VAL A 11 45.10 9.53 9.73
N ALA A 12 44.46 8.91 10.73
CA ALA A 12 45.14 8.08 11.72
C ALA A 12 45.83 6.84 11.11
N PHE A 13 45.21 6.22 10.11
CA PHE A 13 45.82 5.13 9.36
C PHE A 13 47.03 5.61 8.54
N LEU A 14 46.87 6.69 7.78
CA LEU A 14 47.95 7.27 6.97
C LEU A 14 49.15 7.70 7.83
N MET A 15 48.92 8.25 9.02
CA MET A 15 49.98 8.63 9.95
C MET A 15 50.82 7.44 10.41
N GLY A 16 50.22 6.26 10.62
CA GLY A 16 50.98 5.05 10.96
C GLY A 16 51.82 4.51 9.81
N VAL A 17 51.31 4.60 8.58
CA VAL A 17 52.06 4.25 7.36
C VAL A 17 53.24 5.19 7.16
N ILE A 18 53.03 6.50 7.35
CA ILE A 18 54.08 7.52 7.27
C ILE A 18 55.14 7.29 8.35
N ALA A 19 54.73 7.01 9.60
CA ALA A 19 55.64 6.72 10.69
C ALA A 19 56.53 5.51 10.38
N ALA A 20 55.96 4.43 9.83
CA ALA A 20 56.73 3.24 9.43
C ALA A 20 57.73 3.53 8.30
N TYR A 21 57.39 4.45 7.40
CA TYR A 21 58.25 4.85 6.28
C TYR A 21 59.42 5.72 6.70
N VAL A 22 59.22 6.62 7.67
CA VAL A 22 60.24 7.58 8.14
C VAL A 22 61.31 6.93 9.04
N VAL A 23 61.02 5.77 9.64
CA VAL A 23 61.98 5.05 10.49
C VAL A 23 63.16 4.51 9.64
N PRO A 24 64.43 4.85 9.95
CA PRO A 24 65.58 4.37 9.20
C PRO A 24 65.70 2.84 9.19
N GLU A 25 66.24 2.26 8.11
CA GLU A 25 66.39 0.80 8.01
C GLU A 25 67.39 0.21 9.02
N GLU A 26 68.28 1.04 9.57
CA GLU A 26 69.23 0.65 10.61
C GLU A 26 68.55 0.27 11.94
N THR A 27 67.35 0.80 12.21
CA THR A 27 66.60 0.54 13.44
C THR A 27 65.47 -0.46 13.24
N MET A 28 64.94 -0.60 12.01
CA MET A 28 63.86 -1.54 11.73
C MET A 28 63.92 -2.06 10.29
N SER A 29 64.01 -3.38 10.14
CA SER A 29 64.05 -4.04 8.83
C SER A 29 62.75 -3.82 8.03
N ILE A 30 62.83 -3.93 6.70
CA ILE A 30 61.68 -3.77 5.80
C ILE A 30 60.54 -4.75 6.19
N GLY A 31 60.89 -6.00 6.53
CA GLY A 31 59.90 -6.97 7.01
C GLY A 31 59.22 -6.54 8.32
N ALA A 32 59.97 -5.97 9.26
CA ALA A 32 59.41 -5.44 10.50
C ALA A 32 58.52 -4.21 10.28
N LYS A 33 58.79 -3.37 9.26
CA LYS A 33 57.91 -2.27 8.84
C LYS A 33 56.55 -2.76 8.33
N PHE A 34 56.52 -3.80 7.51
CA PHE A 34 55.25 -4.38 7.05
C PHE A 34 54.45 -5.02 8.19
N ILE A 35 55.12 -5.71 9.11
CA ILE A 35 54.47 -6.28 10.30
C ILE A 35 53.90 -5.17 11.18
N PHE A 36 54.63 -4.06 11.37
CA PHE A 36 54.15 -2.91 12.13
C PHE A 36 52.91 -2.26 11.49
N VAL A 37 52.92 -2.01 10.19
CA VAL A 37 51.76 -1.44 9.48
C VAL A 37 50.55 -2.39 9.53
N GLY A 38 50.78 -3.69 9.39
CA GLY A 38 49.73 -4.70 9.54
C GLY A 38 49.14 -4.73 10.95
N ALA A 39 49.97 -4.71 11.99
CA ALA A 39 49.53 -4.66 13.37
C ALA A 39 48.80 -3.35 13.70
N TRP A 40 49.30 -2.21 13.21
CA TRP A 40 48.68 -0.89 13.37
C TRP A 40 47.30 -0.85 12.71
N GLY A 41 47.18 -1.35 11.48
CA GLY A 41 45.90 -1.46 10.76
C GLY A 41 44.91 -2.38 11.46
N ALA A 42 45.36 -3.52 12.00
CA ALA A 42 44.51 -4.44 12.75
C ALA A 42 43.97 -3.83 14.05
N VAL A 43 44.82 -3.12 14.81
CA VAL A 43 44.40 -2.43 16.04
C VAL A 43 43.43 -1.29 15.72
N LEU A 44 43.72 -0.46 14.71
CA LEU A 44 42.82 0.60 14.24
C LEU A 44 41.48 0.04 13.77
N GLY A 45 41.49 -1.04 13.00
CA GLY A 45 40.29 -1.72 12.53
C GLY A 45 39.46 -2.30 13.67
N PHE A 46 40.10 -2.91 14.68
CA PHE A 46 39.42 -3.43 15.87
C PHE A 46 38.79 -2.32 16.72
N VAL A 47 39.49 -1.20 16.92
CA VAL A 47 38.95 -0.04 17.65
C VAL A 47 37.80 0.61 16.86
N PHE A 48 37.95 0.76 15.55
CA PHE A 48 36.88 1.26 14.68
C PHE A 48 35.65 0.35 14.74
N TYR A 49 35.83 -0.97 14.62
CA TYR A 49 34.78 -1.96 14.70
C TYR A 49 34.07 -1.93 16.05
N THR A 50 34.80 -1.90 17.16
CA THR A 50 34.20 -1.85 18.51
C THR A 50 33.47 -0.53 18.78
N VAL A 51 33.96 0.60 18.27
CA VAL A 51 33.26 1.90 18.39
C VAL A 51 31.99 1.91 17.53
N CYS A 52 32.05 1.42 16.28
CA CYS A 52 30.89 1.33 15.41
C CYS A 52 29.85 0.32 15.93
N SER A 53 30.28 -0.86 16.38
CA SER A 53 29.41 -1.89 16.95
C SER A 53 28.72 -1.38 18.20
N ARG A 54 29.42 -0.66 19.09
CA ARG A 54 28.79 -0.03 20.28
C ARG A 54 27.82 1.08 19.91
N GLN A 55 28.07 1.84 18.84
CA GLN A 55 27.11 2.84 18.37
C GLN A 55 25.88 2.19 17.74
N ILE A 56 26.04 1.07 17.02
CA ILE A 56 24.94 0.31 16.45
C ILE A 56 24.12 -0.34 17.55
N GLU A 57 24.75 -1.01 18.53
CA GLU A 57 24.06 -1.56 19.72
C GLU A 57 23.39 -0.46 20.55
N ALA A 58 23.99 0.73 20.69
CA ALA A 58 23.35 1.84 21.39
C ALA A 58 22.13 2.37 20.62
N ILE A 59 22.18 2.41 19.29
CA ILE A 59 21.05 2.81 18.44
C ILE A 59 19.96 1.74 18.48
N GLU A 60 20.30 0.45 18.40
CA GLU A 60 19.34 -0.65 18.51
C GLU A 60 18.70 -0.73 19.91
N ASN A 61 19.48 -0.52 20.97
CA ASN A 61 18.96 -0.48 22.33
C ASN A 61 18.09 0.76 22.59
N ASP A 62 18.46 1.95 22.08
CA ASP A 62 17.62 3.14 22.16
C ASP A 62 16.33 2.98 21.33
N PHE A 63 16.41 2.35 20.16
CA PHE A 63 15.25 2.04 19.32
C PHE A 63 14.33 1.01 19.99
N ASN A 64 14.88 -0.05 20.60
CA ASN A 64 14.13 -1.05 21.35
C ASN A 64 13.57 -0.50 22.67
N GLU A 65 14.24 0.43 23.33
CA GLU A 65 13.75 1.09 24.55
C GLU A 65 12.61 2.08 24.24
N VAL A 66 12.65 2.74 23.07
CA VAL A 66 11.54 3.57 22.56
C VAL A 66 10.33 2.71 22.19
N LEU A 67 10.54 1.54 21.57
CA LEU A 67 9.46 0.62 21.21
C LEU A 67 8.86 -0.13 22.41
N ASN A 68 9.68 -0.47 23.41
CA ASN A 68 9.28 -1.26 24.58
C ASN A 68 8.97 -0.42 25.83
N LYS A 69 8.98 0.93 25.74
CA LYS A 69 8.53 1.78 26.84
C LYS A 69 7.06 1.44 27.14
N PRO A 70 6.74 0.93 28.35
CA PRO A 70 5.36 0.70 28.72
C PRO A 70 4.63 2.03 28.65
N GLN A 71 3.57 2.08 27.84
CA GLN A 71 2.76 3.28 27.69
C GLN A 71 2.24 3.69 29.08
N PRO A 72 2.24 5.00 29.42
CA PRO A 72 1.82 5.46 30.73
C PRO A 72 0.44 4.89 31.10
N LYS A 73 0.20 4.61 32.39
CA LYS A 73 -1.07 3.99 32.85
C LYS A 73 -2.33 4.81 32.56
N ASP A 74 -2.16 6.08 32.16
CA ASP A 74 -3.21 6.98 31.68
C ASP A 74 -3.23 7.15 30.16
N THR A 75 -2.64 6.21 29.41
CA THR A 75 -2.81 6.20 27.95
C THR A 75 -4.23 5.73 27.67
N GLN A 76 -5.14 6.69 27.57
CA GLN A 76 -6.44 6.43 26.99
C GLN A 76 -6.23 5.94 25.57
N PHE A 77 -6.58 4.68 25.33
CA PHE A 77 -6.80 4.18 23.99
C PHE A 77 -7.85 5.07 23.34
N VAL A 78 -7.41 6.03 22.54
CA VAL A 78 -8.31 6.74 21.63
C VAL A 78 -8.64 5.72 20.54
N SER A 79 -9.70 4.95 20.77
CA SER A 79 -10.38 4.28 19.68
C SER A 79 -10.66 5.35 18.63
N VAL A 80 -10.10 5.20 17.43
CA VAL A 80 -10.51 6.00 16.29
C VAL A 80 -11.91 5.51 15.92
N ARG A 81 -12.91 5.87 16.73
CA ARG A 81 -14.30 5.96 16.31
C ARG A 81 -14.28 7.03 15.23
N LEU A 82 -14.55 6.62 14.00
CA LEU A 82 -15.02 7.55 12.98
C LEU A 82 -16.28 8.19 13.55
N GLN A 83 -16.16 9.41 14.06
CA GLN A 83 -17.32 10.22 14.37
C GLN A 83 -17.99 10.53 13.04
N GLU A 84 -19.18 9.96 12.86
CA GLU A 84 -20.09 10.39 11.82
C GLU A 84 -20.44 11.86 12.06
N GLU A 85 -19.91 12.75 11.20
CA GLU A 85 -20.42 14.11 11.09
C GLU A 85 -21.91 14.04 10.76
N LYS A 86 -22.76 14.49 11.69
CA LYS A 86 -24.14 14.86 11.37
C LYS A 86 -24.09 15.98 10.33
N LYS A 87 -24.39 15.64 9.07
CA LYS A 87 -24.79 16.62 8.04
C LYS A 87 -26.08 17.30 8.48
N ASN A 88 -25.97 18.42 9.20
CA ASN A 88 -26.93 19.49 8.98
C ASN A 88 -26.53 20.20 7.67
N PRO A 89 -27.48 20.57 6.80
CA PRO A 89 -27.15 21.39 5.65
C PRO A 89 -26.56 22.70 6.16
N LEU A 90 -25.31 23.00 5.79
CA LEU A 90 -24.71 24.29 6.10
C LEU A 90 -25.47 25.39 5.35
N PRO A 91 -25.85 26.49 6.01
CA PRO A 91 -26.27 27.68 5.29
C PRO A 91 -25.13 28.16 4.39
N PRO A 92 -25.43 28.77 3.24
CA PRO A 92 -24.40 29.21 2.32
C PRO A 92 -23.50 30.25 3.01
N GLY A 93 -22.23 29.93 3.23
CA GLY A 93 -21.22 30.87 3.72
C GLY A 93 -20.54 30.58 5.07
N ALA A 94 -20.72 29.42 5.71
CA ALA A 94 -19.99 29.11 6.95
C ALA A 94 -18.92 28.03 6.72
N ILE A 95 -17.66 28.34 7.04
CA ILE A 95 -16.53 27.40 7.11
C ILE A 95 -16.32 27.08 8.60
N PRO A 96 -16.50 25.83 9.07
CA PRO A 96 -16.07 25.45 10.42
C PRO A 96 -14.64 24.90 10.44
N ALA A 97 -13.74 25.74 10.95
CA ALA A 97 -12.50 25.47 11.70
C ALA A 97 -11.61 24.27 11.30
N ALA A 98 -10.60 24.59 10.49
CA ALA A 98 -9.39 23.82 10.18
C ALA A 98 -8.42 23.58 11.38
N GLU A 99 -8.93 23.48 12.61
CA GLU A 99 -8.09 23.57 13.82
C GLU A 99 -7.96 22.28 14.65
N ALA A 100 -8.89 21.32 14.51
CA ALA A 100 -8.88 20.08 15.29
C ALA A 100 -8.07 18.91 14.67
N LEU A 101 -7.60 19.02 13.41
CA LEU A 101 -6.84 17.98 12.72
C LEU A 101 -5.31 18.16 12.76
N LYS A 102 -4.80 19.11 13.55
CA LYS A 102 -3.38 19.49 13.63
C LYS A 102 -2.47 18.51 14.42
N GLN A 103 -2.95 17.37 14.92
CA GLN A 103 -2.22 16.60 15.96
C GLN A 103 -2.05 15.09 15.69
N GLN A 104 -1.98 14.63 14.44
CA GLN A 104 -1.42 13.31 14.17
C GLN A 104 0.11 13.42 13.95
N PRO A 105 0.94 12.67 14.71
CA PRO A 105 2.39 12.78 14.59
C PRO A 105 2.84 12.23 13.24
N VAL A 106 3.40 13.12 12.43
CA VAL A 106 4.07 12.83 11.16
C VAL A 106 5.18 11.76 11.37
N PRO A 107 5.20 10.66 10.59
CA PRO A 107 6.22 9.62 10.67
C PRO A 107 7.65 10.18 10.64
N ALA A 108 8.58 9.57 11.40
CA ALA A 108 9.94 10.09 11.57
C ALA A 108 10.76 10.20 10.26
N SER A 109 10.42 9.41 9.23
CA SER A 109 10.95 9.51 7.87
C SER A 109 10.53 10.82 7.18
N ILE A 110 9.31 11.30 7.42
CA ILE A 110 8.76 12.53 6.84
C ILE A 110 9.32 13.77 7.54
N LYS A 111 9.61 13.70 8.84
CA LYS A 111 10.31 14.80 9.56
C LYS A 111 11.71 15.08 9.01
N LYS A 112 12.41 14.06 8.49
CA LYS A 112 13.70 14.23 7.80
C LYS A 112 13.52 14.91 6.43
N LEU A 113 12.45 14.59 5.70
CA LEU A 113 12.05 15.26 4.46
C LEU A 113 11.63 16.73 4.70
N ASP A 114 10.94 17.02 5.81
CA ASP A 114 10.57 18.39 6.21
C ASP A 114 11.81 19.24 6.50
N ALA A 115 12.77 18.70 7.23
CA ALA A 115 14.03 19.37 7.54
C ALA A 115 14.94 19.58 6.32
N ALA A 116 14.88 18.67 5.33
CA ALA A 116 15.56 18.82 4.05
C ALA A 116 14.86 19.87 3.15
N ALA A 117 13.53 19.85 3.08
CA ALA A 117 12.73 20.81 2.30
C ALA A 117 12.84 22.25 2.83
N LEU A 118 12.89 22.43 4.16
CA LEU A 118 13.07 23.75 4.80
C LEU A 118 14.44 24.38 4.49
N LYS A 119 15.49 23.56 4.35
CA LYS A 119 16.85 24.03 4.03
C LYS A 119 17.01 24.53 2.59
N VAL A 120 16.11 24.11 1.70
CA VAL A 120 16.23 24.37 0.26
C VAL A 120 15.34 25.53 -0.19
N GLY A 121 14.37 25.99 0.61
CA GLY A 121 13.46 27.08 0.23
C GLY A 121 12.27 26.59 -0.62
N PHE A 122 11.80 25.37 -0.35
CA PHE A 122 10.64 24.76 -1.03
C PHE A 122 9.34 25.50 -0.64
N PRO A 123 8.37 25.70 -1.56
CA PRO A 123 7.07 26.31 -1.24
C PRO A 123 6.25 25.39 -0.32
N LEU A 124 6.43 25.58 0.99
CA LEU A 124 5.90 24.72 2.05
C LEU A 124 4.38 24.66 2.10
N GLU A 125 3.66 25.71 1.71
CA GLU A 125 2.18 25.72 1.78
C GLU A 125 1.54 24.79 0.74
N ALA A 126 1.97 24.86 -0.52
CA ALA A 126 1.53 23.94 -1.58
C ALA A 126 1.97 22.49 -1.29
N TRP A 127 3.18 22.32 -0.75
CA TRP A 127 3.73 21.01 -0.39
C TRP A 127 3.03 20.35 0.80
N ASN A 128 2.71 21.13 1.83
CA ASN A 128 2.08 20.60 3.04
C ASN A 128 0.65 20.15 2.77
N GLY A 129 -0.10 20.87 1.91
CA GLY A 129 -1.40 20.43 1.41
C GLY A 129 -1.31 19.11 0.65
N PHE A 130 -0.26 18.95 -0.18
CA PHE A 130 -0.02 17.74 -0.96
C PHE A 130 0.45 16.54 -0.13
N LYS A 131 1.34 16.73 0.87
CA LYS A 131 1.75 15.69 1.84
C LYS A 131 0.58 15.13 2.63
N LEU A 132 -0.30 16.01 3.12
CA LEU A 132 -1.52 15.63 3.83
C LEU A 132 -2.51 14.87 2.92
N GLY A 133 -2.44 15.10 1.61
CA GLY A 133 -3.25 14.41 0.60
C GLY A 133 -2.77 13.01 0.27
N ILE A 134 -1.47 12.83 -0.01
CA ILE A 134 -0.88 11.56 -0.45
C ILE A 134 -0.84 10.50 0.66
N LEU A 135 -0.57 10.91 1.90
CA LEU A 135 -0.37 9.97 3.02
C LEU A 135 -1.69 9.43 3.63
N ARG A 136 -2.86 9.82 3.08
CA ARG A 136 -4.19 9.42 3.57
C ARG A 136 -4.83 8.27 2.79
N ASN A 137 -4.02 7.36 2.22
CA ASN A 137 -4.51 6.16 1.53
C ASN A 137 -5.58 6.46 0.46
N ARG A 138 -5.39 7.57 -0.29
CA ARG A 138 -6.33 7.98 -1.34
C ARG A 138 -6.22 7.06 -2.56
N PRO A 139 -7.29 6.93 -3.37
CA PRO A 139 -7.24 6.20 -4.63
C PRO A 139 -6.16 6.75 -5.54
N PHE A 140 -5.49 5.87 -6.30
CA PHE A 140 -4.41 6.22 -7.23
C PHE A 140 -4.79 7.36 -8.18
N THR A 141 -6.00 7.33 -8.72
CA THR A 141 -6.53 8.35 -9.65
C THR A 141 -6.59 9.75 -9.02
N GLU A 142 -7.00 9.87 -7.75
CA GLU A 142 -7.03 11.17 -7.06
C GLU A 142 -5.63 11.74 -6.84
N VAL A 143 -4.65 10.87 -6.56
CA VAL A 143 -3.27 11.30 -6.37
C VAL A 143 -2.66 11.76 -7.69
N ILE A 144 -2.94 11.07 -8.79
CA ILE A 144 -2.52 11.49 -10.13
C ILE A 144 -3.14 12.85 -10.50
N ASP A 145 -4.43 13.05 -10.27
CA ASP A 145 -5.10 14.35 -10.53
C ASP A 145 -4.49 15.48 -9.70
N ALA A 146 -4.11 15.21 -8.45
CA ALA A 146 -3.42 16.17 -7.60
C ALA A 146 -2.00 16.48 -8.11
N MET A 147 -1.26 15.46 -8.55
CA MET A 147 0.07 15.62 -9.14
C MET A 147 0.04 16.44 -10.43
N GLN A 148 -0.94 16.19 -11.30
CA GLN A 148 -1.08 16.90 -12.56
C GLN A 148 -1.34 18.40 -12.37
N LYS A 149 -1.94 18.79 -11.23
CA LYS A 149 -2.13 20.20 -10.85
C LYS A 149 -0.90 20.79 -10.15
N LEU A 150 -0.27 20.04 -9.24
CA LEU A 150 0.86 20.53 -8.44
C LEU A 150 2.15 20.69 -9.24
N LEU A 151 2.46 19.76 -10.15
CA LEU A 151 3.74 19.77 -10.85
C LEU A 151 3.96 21.01 -11.73
N PRO A 152 2.96 21.50 -12.48
CA PRO A 152 3.06 22.80 -13.17
C PRO A 152 3.33 23.98 -12.23
N GLU A 153 2.78 23.97 -11.01
CA GLU A 153 3.01 25.04 -10.02
C GLU A 153 4.42 24.96 -9.43
N LEU A 154 4.95 23.76 -9.20
CA LEU A 154 6.30 23.55 -8.68
C LEU A 154 7.40 23.77 -9.71
N PHE A 155 7.09 23.55 -10.99
CA PHE A 155 8.02 23.59 -12.11
C PHE A 155 7.44 24.47 -13.24
N PRO A 156 7.44 25.80 -13.05
CA PRO A 156 6.92 26.72 -14.05
C PRO A 156 7.70 26.59 -15.36
N GLU A 157 7.00 26.70 -16.50
CA GLU A 157 7.55 26.57 -17.87
C GLU A 157 8.17 25.20 -18.21
N ALA A 158 8.18 24.25 -17.27
CA ALA A 158 8.61 22.89 -17.54
C ALA A 158 7.51 22.07 -18.22
N SER A 159 7.95 21.11 -19.02
CA SER A 159 7.13 19.99 -19.45
C SER A 159 7.63 18.72 -18.78
N GLY A 160 6.72 17.82 -18.43
CA GLY A 160 7.10 16.60 -17.75
C GLY A 160 6.14 15.46 -17.98
N VAL A 161 6.64 14.26 -17.75
CA VAL A 161 5.93 13.01 -17.96
C VAL A 161 6.23 12.07 -16.80
N LEU A 162 5.17 11.48 -16.23
CA LEU A 162 5.28 10.38 -15.29
C LEU A 162 5.02 9.07 -16.05
N TYR A 163 6.00 8.17 -16.04
CA TYR A 163 5.85 6.82 -16.54
C TYR A 163 5.83 5.83 -15.39
N MET A 164 5.03 4.78 -15.53
CA MET A 164 4.98 3.64 -14.61
C MET A 164 4.87 2.34 -15.41
N TYR A 165 5.15 1.20 -14.80
CA TYR A 165 4.98 -0.09 -15.48
C TYR A 165 3.53 -0.34 -15.93
N GLY A 166 3.37 -0.69 -17.21
CA GLY A 166 2.09 -1.02 -17.85
C GLY A 166 1.72 -2.51 -17.74
N GLY A 167 1.81 -3.11 -16.56
CA GLY A 167 1.52 -4.54 -16.37
C GLY A 167 2.79 -5.40 -16.37
N VAL A 168 3.14 -6.03 -17.49
CA VAL A 168 4.38 -6.83 -17.58
C VAL A 168 5.57 -5.86 -17.48
N GLN A 169 6.54 -6.14 -16.60
CA GLN A 169 7.69 -5.26 -16.29
C GLN A 169 8.70 -5.09 -17.43
N THR A 170 8.23 -4.92 -18.67
CA THR A 170 9.05 -4.79 -19.88
C THR A 170 9.04 -3.36 -20.42
N GLU A 171 7.94 -2.64 -20.23
CA GLU A 171 7.72 -1.31 -20.81
C GLU A 171 7.12 -0.34 -19.79
N LEU A 172 7.54 0.92 -19.87
CA LEU A 172 7.05 2.02 -19.05
C LEU A 172 6.01 2.79 -19.86
N SER A 173 4.78 2.82 -19.37
CA SER A 173 3.65 3.53 -19.98
C SER A 173 3.43 4.88 -19.32
N GLN A 174 3.15 5.89 -20.12
CA GLN A 174 2.81 7.24 -19.65
C GLN A 174 1.51 7.17 -18.83
N ILE A 175 1.57 7.63 -17.57
CA ILE A 175 0.38 7.80 -16.72
C ILE A 175 -0.24 9.18 -16.96
N PHE A 176 0.59 10.22 -16.96
CA PHE A 176 0.16 11.57 -17.33
C PHE A 176 1.34 12.41 -17.81
N ARG A 177 1.00 13.50 -18.50
CA ARG A 177 1.93 14.55 -18.91
C ARG A 177 1.41 15.92 -18.48
N PHE A 178 2.33 16.87 -18.35
CA PHE A 178 2.03 18.26 -18.06
C PHE A 178 3.00 19.20 -18.77
N GLY A 179 2.62 20.48 -18.86
CA GLY A 179 3.41 21.52 -19.53
C GLY A 179 3.13 21.66 -21.03
N PRO A 180 3.76 22.66 -21.67
CA PRO A 180 3.43 23.06 -23.04
C PRO A 180 4.00 22.15 -24.13
N ASN A 181 5.07 21.41 -23.86
CA ASN A 181 5.82 20.65 -24.86
C ASN A 181 5.62 19.14 -24.69
N VAL A 182 5.63 18.43 -25.81
CA VAL A 182 5.75 16.96 -25.82
C VAL A 182 7.24 16.63 -25.87
N ILE A 183 7.72 15.91 -24.86
CA ILE A 183 9.16 15.71 -24.63
C ILE A 183 9.61 14.26 -24.82
N SER A 184 8.69 13.32 -25.03
CA SER A 184 8.93 11.88 -25.08
C SER A 184 7.68 11.15 -25.60
N ASP A 185 7.83 9.91 -26.04
CA ASP A 185 6.73 9.05 -26.51
C ASP A 185 5.84 8.53 -25.38
N GLU A 186 4.64 8.04 -25.69
CA GLU A 186 3.69 7.52 -24.67
C GLU A 186 4.17 6.24 -23.97
N THR A 187 5.10 5.51 -24.59
CA THR A 187 5.70 4.29 -24.07
C THR A 187 7.20 4.34 -24.27
N VAL A 188 7.95 3.98 -23.24
CA VAL A 188 9.42 3.99 -23.25
C VAL A 188 9.97 2.72 -22.63
N LEU A 189 11.16 2.32 -23.03
CA LEU A 189 11.86 1.18 -22.45
C LEU A 189 12.69 1.63 -21.23
N PRO A 190 12.78 0.83 -20.16
CA PRO A 190 13.67 1.09 -19.03
C PRO A 190 15.10 1.47 -19.41
N ALA A 191 15.66 0.81 -20.44
CA ALA A 191 17.03 1.02 -20.92
C ALA A 191 17.24 2.38 -21.60
N GLU A 192 16.17 3.08 -22.02
CA GLU A 192 16.26 4.38 -22.66
C GLU A 192 16.47 5.52 -21.67
N CYS A 193 16.21 5.28 -20.38
CA CYS A 193 16.37 6.24 -19.31
C CYS A 193 17.56 5.87 -18.41
N ALA A 194 18.60 6.71 -18.41
CA ALA A 194 19.77 6.50 -17.55
C ALA A 194 19.40 6.46 -16.06
N SER A 195 18.45 7.31 -15.65
CA SER A 195 17.99 7.41 -14.25
C SER A 195 17.35 6.12 -13.74
N PHE A 196 16.57 5.44 -14.59
CA PHE A 196 15.94 4.18 -14.22
C PHE A 196 16.99 3.07 -14.01
N ASN A 197 18.02 3.03 -14.85
CA ASN A 197 19.07 2.01 -14.76
C ASN A 197 20.03 2.25 -13.58
N THR A 198 20.34 3.51 -13.25
CA THR A 198 21.22 3.84 -12.14
C THR A 198 20.52 3.87 -10.78
N GLY A 199 19.18 3.99 -10.76
CA GLY A 199 18.41 4.23 -9.53
C GLY A 199 18.72 5.60 -8.91
N ASP A 200 19.16 6.56 -9.73
CA ASP A 200 19.62 7.87 -9.28
C ASP A 200 18.99 8.96 -10.15
N ILE A 201 18.87 10.17 -9.58
CA ILE A 201 18.37 11.32 -10.34
C ILE A 201 19.45 11.77 -11.32
N VAL A 202 19.14 11.72 -12.61
CA VAL A 202 20.04 12.15 -13.68
C VAL A 202 19.62 13.52 -14.16
N VAL A 203 20.56 14.47 -14.17
CA VAL A 203 20.32 15.82 -14.68
C VAL A 203 21.26 16.13 -15.84
N THR A 204 20.68 16.26 -17.02
CA THR A 204 21.39 16.56 -18.27
C THR A 204 21.17 18.01 -18.65
N ASP A 205 22.24 18.75 -18.91
CA ASP A 205 22.18 20.11 -19.45
C ASP A 205 22.58 20.06 -20.94
N TYR A 206 21.61 20.32 -21.81
CA TYR A 206 21.76 20.33 -23.25
C TYR A 206 22.15 21.72 -23.79
N SER A 207 22.30 22.71 -22.91
CA SER A 207 22.77 24.06 -23.24
C SER A 207 24.30 24.13 -23.35
N SER A 208 25.01 23.17 -22.76
CA SER A 208 26.47 23.10 -22.74
C SER A 208 27.02 22.43 -24.02
N PRO A 209 28.11 22.94 -24.63
CA PRO A 209 28.75 22.32 -25.79
C PRO A 209 29.37 20.95 -25.51
N GLU A 210 29.66 20.63 -24.25
CA GLU A 210 30.02 19.29 -23.79
C GLU A 210 28.75 18.51 -23.48
N VAL A 211 28.12 17.93 -24.51
CA VAL A 211 26.86 17.19 -24.34
C VAL A 211 27.18 15.75 -23.89
N PRO A 212 26.98 15.37 -22.61
CA PRO A 212 26.94 13.95 -22.26
C PRO A 212 25.79 13.27 -23.00
N SER A 213 25.94 11.98 -23.31
CA SER A 213 24.84 11.17 -23.84
C SER A 213 23.67 11.21 -22.87
N GLY A 214 22.64 12.00 -23.18
CA GLY A 214 21.40 12.06 -22.41
C GLY A 214 20.52 10.83 -22.63
N CYS A 215 19.37 10.80 -21.95
CA CYS A 215 18.38 9.75 -22.11
C CYS A 215 17.83 9.72 -23.55
N THR A 216 17.71 8.55 -24.14
CA THR A 216 17.31 8.35 -25.54
C THR A 216 15.80 8.43 -25.75
N HIS A 217 15.01 8.30 -24.67
CA HIS A 217 13.56 8.46 -24.72
C HIS A 217 13.11 9.92 -24.92
N LEU A 218 14.00 10.90 -24.73
CA LEU A 218 13.67 12.32 -24.90
C LEU A 218 13.64 12.71 -26.38
N HIS A 219 12.53 13.33 -26.82
CA HIS A 219 12.37 13.89 -28.16
C HIS A 219 13.32 15.06 -28.36
N HIS A 220 13.96 15.11 -29.54
CA HIS A 220 14.76 16.24 -30.08
C HIS A 220 15.48 17.09 -29.01
N ARG A 221 16.75 16.74 -28.73
CA ARG A 221 17.72 17.48 -27.88
C ARG A 221 17.17 18.80 -27.30
N PRO A 222 16.71 18.78 -26.03
CA PRO A 222 16.14 19.93 -25.35
C PRO A 222 17.01 21.17 -25.52
N LYS A 223 16.40 22.36 -25.65
CA LYS A 223 17.16 23.61 -25.56
C LYS A 223 17.24 24.04 -24.10
N GLY A 224 17.84 23.22 -23.23
CA GLY A 224 17.86 23.49 -21.80
C GLY A 224 18.24 22.29 -20.93
N ILE A 225 17.55 22.12 -19.81
CA ILE A 225 17.84 21.11 -18.79
C ILE A 225 16.75 20.04 -18.80
N ALA A 226 17.17 18.77 -18.71
CA ALA A 226 16.29 17.65 -18.41
C ALA A 226 16.68 16.97 -17.09
N ILE A 227 15.68 16.59 -16.30
CA ILE A 227 15.83 15.87 -15.04
C ILE A 227 14.98 14.61 -15.13
N CYS A 228 15.61 13.45 -14.98
CA CYS A 228 14.92 12.17 -14.82
C CYS A 228 15.13 11.70 -13.39
N ALA A 229 14.05 11.32 -12.70
CA ALA A 229 14.09 10.78 -11.35
C ALA A 229 13.32 9.46 -11.29
N PRO A 230 13.86 8.43 -10.65
CA PRO A 230 13.17 7.16 -10.54
C PRO A 230 12.10 7.25 -9.43
N ILE A 231 11.00 6.52 -9.61
CA ILE A 231 9.96 6.35 -8.60
C ILE A 231 10.19 5.00 -7.95
N GLU A 232 10.73 4.99 -6.73
CA GLU A 232 11.25 3.78 -6.09
C GLU A 232 10.57 3.49 -4.75
N GLY A 233 10.45 2.19 -4.45
CA GLY A 233 10.21 1.65 -3.11
C GLY A 233 11.51 1.22 -2.44
N LEU A 234 11.42 0.33 -1.44
CA LEU A 234 12.59 -0.22 -0.74
C LEU A 234 13.44 -1.16 -1.61
N GLU A 235 12.80 -1.93 -2.51
CA GLU A 235 13.47 -2.96 -3.32
C GLU A 235 12.98 -3.00 -4.78
N GLU A 236 12.11 -2.06 -5.19
CA GLU A 236 11.47 -2.08 -6.51
C GLU A 236 11.42 -0.69 -7.15
N HIS A 237 11.63 -0.63 -8.47
CA HIS A 237 11.42 0.58 -9.29
C HIS A 237 10.02 0.52 -9.89
N PHE A 238 9.18 1.49 -9.61
CA PHE A 238 7.81 1.52 -10.12
C PHE A 238 7.65 2.33 -11.41
N GLY A 239 8.59 3.25 -11.67
CA GLY A 239 8.52 4.14 -12.82
C GLY A 239 9.58 5.24 -12.82
N ILE A 240 9.37 6.26 -13.68
CA ILE A 240 10.23 7.45 -13.78
C ILE A 240 9.38 8.72 -13.90
N LEU A 241 9.81 9.77 -13.23
CA LEU A 241 9.35 11.13 -13.46
C LEU A 241 10.42 11.87 -14.27
N THR A 242 10.05 12.33 -15.46
CA THR A 242 10.92 13.12 -16.33
C THR A 242 10.40 14.55 -16.42
N LEU A 243 11.30 15.53 -16.32
CA LEU A 243 11.03 16.94 -16.58
C LEU A 243 12.04 17.50 -17.56
N GLN A 244 11.60 18.48 -18.35
CA GLN A 244 12.40 19.26 -19.26
C GLN A 244 11.98 20.72 -19.17
N VAL A 245 12.96 21.62 -19.14
CA VAL A 245 12.75 23.05 -19.17
C VAL A 245 13.80 23.69 -20.06
N ASP A 246 13.38 24.60 -20.94
CA ASP A 246 14.33 25.24 -21.88
C ASP A 246 15.22 26.27 -21.16
N LYS A 247 14.65 27.07 -20.25
CA LYS A 247 15.41 28.02 -19.45
C LYS A 247 14.94 27.96 -18.01
N LEU A 248 15.86 27.78 -17.07
CA LEU A 248 15.54 27.91 -15.65
C LEU A 248 15.14 29.36 -15.31
N PRO A 249 14.20 29.56 -14.38
CA PRO A 249 13.94 30.88 -13.80
C PRO A 249 15.24 31.49 -13.26
N GLU A 250 15.44 32.79 -13.43
CA GLU A 250 16.71 33.47 -13.06
C GLU A 250 17.04 33.39 -11.57
N THR A 251 16.04 33.11 -10.73
CA THR A 251 16.18 32.96 -9.28
C THR A 251 16.48 31.53 -8.84
N GLU A 252 16.49 30.55 -9.75
CA GLU A 252 16.55 29.12 -9.42
C GLU A 252 17.74 28.44 -10.08
N THR A 253 18.35 27.48 -9.36
CA THR A 253 19.50 26.72 -9.86
C THR A 253 19.12 25.29 -10.22
N LYS A 254 20.00 24.61 -10.97
CA LYS A 254 19.87 23.19 -11.32
C LYS A 254 19.77 22.31 -10.08
N GLU A 255 20.56 22.60 -9.05
CA GLU A 255 20.57 21.86 -7.78
C GLU A 255 19.26 22.05 -7.02
N TYR A 256 18.69 23.26 -7.05
CA TYR A 256 17.38 23.54 -6.46
C TYR A 256 16.28 22.71 -7.12
N TRP A 257 16.26 22.66 -8.45
CA TRP A 257 15.30 21.81 -9.18
C TRP A 257 15.51 20.32 -8.92
N GLN A 258 16.75 19.85 -8.91
CA GLN A 258 17.07 18.47 -8.57
C GLN A 258 16.53 18.10 -7.17
N ALA A 259 16.69 18.98 -6.19
CA ALA A 259 16.13 18.78 -4.85
C ALA A 259 14.60 18.76 -4.85
N LYS A 260 13.93 19.66 -5.61
CA LYS A 260 12.47 19.65 -5.75
C LYS A 260 11.97 18.32 -6.33
N VAL A 261 12.59 17.86 -7.41
CA VAL A 261 12.23 16.60 -8.07
C VAL A 261 12.47 15.41 -7.15
N SER A 262 13.59 15.38 -6.43
CA SER A 262 13.90 14.33 -5.45
C SER A 262 12.81 14.19 -4.39
N ILE A 263 12.34 15.33 -3.85
CA ILE A 263 11.29 15.39 -2.85
C ILE A 263 9.97 14.81 -3.40
N VAL A 264 9.59 15.20 -4.62
CA VAL A 264 8.38 14.69 -5.30
C VAL A 264 8.49 13.18 -5.57
N ALA A 265 9.59 12.76 -6.19
CA ALA A 265 9.82 11.37 -6.58
C ALA A 265 9.84 10.44 -5.36
N THR A 266 10.50 10.85 -4.27
CA THR A 266 10.55 10.09 -3.02
C THR A 266 9.18 9.97 -2.36
N ALA A 267 8.42 11.08 -2.31
CA ALA A 267 7.10 11.08 -1.68
C ALA A 267 6.10 10.20 -2.47
N PHE A 268 6.15 10.28 -3.80
CA PHE A 268 5.29 9.46 -4.65
C PHE A 268 5.73 7.99 -4.66
N GLY A 269 7.03 7.71 -4.70
CA GLY A 269 7.58 6.34 -4.59
C GLY A 269 7.14 5.64 -3.31
N LEU A 270 7.19 6.34 -2.17
CA LEU A 270 6.69 5.83 -0.89
C LEU A 270 5.18 5.52 -0.94
N TYR A 271 4.38 6.37 -1.60
CA TYR A 271 2.95 6.13 -1.77
C TYR A 271 2.68 4.88 -2.60
N VAL A 272 3.35 4.75 -3.75
CA VAL A 272 3.18 3.59 -4.64
C VAL A 272 3.63 2.31 -3.94
N ALA A 273 4.77 2.32 -3.23
CA ALA A 273 5.24 1.18 -2.45
C ALA A 273 4.22 0.72 -1.39
N ASN A 274 3.59 1.67 -0.69
CA ASN A 274 2.56 1.34 0.29
C ASN A 274 1.29 0.75 -0.34
N GLN A 275 0.89 1.24 -1.53
CA GLN A 275 -0.26 0.69 -2.27
C GLN A 275 0.05 -0.73 -2.75
N ASP A 276 1.22 -0.96 -3.34
CA ASP A 276 1.64 -2.28 -3.81
C ASP A 276 1.76 -3.29 -2.66
N LEU A 277 2.37 -2.90 -1.54
CA LEU A 277 2.40 -3.74 -0.33
C LEU A 277 0.98 -4.06 0.15
N SER A 278 0.08 -3.07 0.22
CA SER A 278 -1.31 -3.29 0.64
C SER A 278 -2.04 -4.26 -0.28
N MET A 279 -1.90 -4.09 -1.61
CA MET A 279 -2.45 -5.02 -2.59
C MET A 279 -1.87 -6.42 -2.45
N ARG A 280 -0.54 -6.56 -2.26
CA ARG A 280 0.10 -7.87 -2.04
C ARG A 280 -0.37 -8.52 -0.75
N PHE A 281 -0.54 -7.75 0.33
CA PHE A 281 -1.11 -8.24 1.58
C PHE A 281 -2.55 -8.71 1.42
N GLU A 282 -3.39 -7.94 0.72
CA GLU A 282 -4.77 -8.35 0.39
C GLU A 282 -4.79 -9.60 -0.51
N GLN A 283 -3.89 -9.66 -1.51
CA GLN A 283 -3.74 -10.80 -2.40
C GLN A 283 -3.28 -12.06 -1.67
N HIS A 284 -2.39 -11.95 -0.68
CA HIS A 284 -1.91 -13.09 0.11
C HIS A 284 -2.77 -13.43 1.33
N SER A 285 -3.65 -12.54 1.76
CA SER A 285 -4.62 -12.86 2.80
C SER A 285 -5.63 -13.87 2.25
N ILE A 286 -5.85 -14.97 2.97
CA ILE A 286 -6.96 -15.90 2.69
C ILE A 286 -8.26 -15.45 3.38
N ARG A 287 -8.20 -14.42 4.23
CA ARG A 287 -9.32 -13.92 5.03
C ARG A 287 -9.70 -12.50 4.65
N ASP A 288 -11.00 -12.22 4.73
CA ASP A 288 -11.55 -10.87 4.68
C ASP A 288 -11.25 -10.13 5.99
N VAL A 289 -10.71 -8.91 5.89
CA VAL A 289 -10.20 -8.15 7.04
C VAL A 289 -11.32 -7.71 7.97
N LEU A 290 -12.52 -7.42 7.44
CA LEU A 290 -13.65 -6.95 8.25
C LEU A 290 -14.30 -8.10 9.02
N THR A 291 -14.59 -9.22 8.36
CA THR A 291 -15.42 -10.29 8.92
C THR A 291 -14.59 -11.42 9.52
N GLY A 292 -13.31 -11.54 9.14
CA GLY A 292 -12.44 -12.66 9.48
C GLY A 292 -12.79 -13.96 8.76
N LEU A 293 -13.82 -13.99 7.91
CA LEU A 293 -14.19 -15.14 7.08
C LEU A 293 -13.20 -15.32 5.93
N PHE A 294 -13.27 -16.44 5.21
CA PHE A 294 -12.49 -16.60 3.99
C PHE A 294 -12.94 -15.60 2.92
N ASN A 295 -12.02 -15.08 2.12
CA ASN A 295 -12.36 -14.16 1.04
C ASN A 295 -12.86 -14.89 -0.22
N LYS A 296 -13.38 -14.14 -1.19
CA LYS A 296 -13.88 -14.66 -2.47
C LYS A 296 -12.85 -15.53 -3.21
N ARG A 297 -11.57 -15.13 -3.22
CA ARG A 297 -10.50 -15.89 -3.88
C ARG A 297 -10.33 -17.28 -3.25
N TYR A 298 -10.22 -17.34 -1.92
CA TYR A 298 -10.12 -18.61 -1.21
C TYR A 298 -11.38 -19.46 -1.39
N MET A 299 -12.56 -18.83 -1.43
CA MET A 299 -13.84 -19.49 -1.72
C MET A 299 -13.79 -20.20 -3.08
N GLU A 300 -13.42 -19.50 -4.16
CA GLU A 300 -13.37 -20.05 -5.52
C GLU A 300 -12.37 -21.20 -5.63
N GLU A 301 -11.17 -21.02 -5.07
CA GLU A 301 -10.13 -22.05 -5.03
C GLU A 301 -10.59 -23.28 -4.23
N SER A 302 -11.29 -23.08 -3.12
CA SER A 302 -11.80 -24.17 -2.28
C SER A 302 -12.96 -24.88 -2.95
N LEU A 303 -13.91 -24.16 -3.54
CA LEU A 303 -15.05 -24.74 -4.24
C LEU A 303 -14.59 -25.65 -5.39
N SER A 304 -13.61 -25.21 -6.18
CA SER A 304 -13.03 -26.03 -7.25
C SER A 304 -12.40 -27.33 -6.74
N ARG A 305 -11.67 -27.25 -5.61
CA ARG A 305 -11.08 -28.42 -4.94
C ARG A 305 -12.15 -29.37 -4.41
N GLU A 306 -13.16 -28.85 -3.73
CA GLU A 306 -14.24 -29.64 -3.14
C GLU A 306 -15.14 -30.28 -4.20
N ILE A 307 -15.39 -29.61 -5.33
CA ILE A 307 -16.11 -30.22 -6.46
C ILE A 307 -15.32 -31.38 -7.06
N THR A 308 -13.99 -31.21 -7.24
CA THR A 308 -13.13 -32.29 -7.73
C THR A 308 -13.16 -33.50 -6.80
N ALA A 309 -13.14 -33.28 -5.48
CA ALA A 309 -13.28 -34.33 -4.49
C ALA A 309 -14.68 -34.96 -4.53
N ALA A 310 -15.74 -34.16 -4.61
CA ALA A 310 -17.13 -34.59 -4.65
C ALA A 310 -17.41 -35.51 -5.85
N VAL A 311 -16.92 -35.16 -7.04
CA VAL A 311 -17.04 -35.98 -8.25
C VAL A 311 -16.34 -37.34 -8.06
N ARG A 312 -15.14 -37.34 -7.47
CA ARG A 312 -14.37 -38.57 -7.22
C ARG A 312 -15.07 -39.50 -6.23
N HIS A 313 -15.66 -38.93 -5.18
CA HIS A 313 -16.29 -39.67 -4.09
C HIS A 313 -17.80 -39.88 -4.28
N LYS A 314 -18.38 -39.35 -5.36
CA LYS A 314 -19.83 -39.32 -5.61
C LYS A 314 -20.62 -38.74 -4.42
N SER A 315 -20.05 -37.74 -3.76
CA SER A 315 -20.70 -37.02 -2.67
C SER A 315 -21.34 -35.73 -3.17
N PRO A 316 -22.43 -35.27 -2.54
CA PRO A 316 -23.03 -33.98 -2.87
C PRO A 316 -22.19 -32.82 -2.32
N ILE A 317 -22.35 -31.64 -2.90
CA ILE A 317 -21.81 -30.39 -2.37
C ILE A 317 -22.89 -29.33 -2.40
N GLY A 318 -23.16 -28.73 -1.25
CA GLY A 318 -24.10 -27.63 -1.11
C GLY A 318 -23.40 -26.28 -1.07
N ILE A 319 -24.05 -25.27 -1.62
CA ILE A 319 -23.65 -23.87 -1.45
C ILE A 319 -24.86 -23.08 -0.95
N VAL A 320 -24.59 -22.14 -0.05
CA VAL A 320 -25.60 -21.23 0.48
C VAL A 320 -25.10 -19.81 0.32
N MET A 321 -25.78 -19.01 -0.50
CA MET A 321 -25.55 -17.56 -0.60
C MET A 321 -26.46 -16.84 0.39
N LEU A 322 -25.93 -15.85 1.12
CA LEU A 322 -26.64 -15.15 2.18
C LEU A 322 -26.52 -13.63 2.01
N TYR A 323 -27.61 -12.92 2.19
CA TYR A 323 -27.68 -11.46 2.22
C TYR A 323 -28.41 -10.97 3.47
N PRO A 324 -27.80 -10.10 4.29
CA PRO A 324 -28.47 -9.44 5.41
C PRO A 324 -29.53 -8.43 4.96
N ASP A 325 -30.80 -8.73 5.23
CA ASP A 325 -31.94 -7.95 4.70
C ASP A 325 -31.97 -6.49 5.17
N ALA A 326 -31.47 -6.23 6.38
CA ALA A 326 -31.54 -4.92 7.01
C ALA A 326 -30.50 -3.92 6.50
N ILE A 327 -29.55 -4.30 5.62
CA ILE A 327 -28.45 -3.41 5.18
C ILE A 327 -28.97 -2.04 4.73
N PRO A 328 -29.95 -1.91 3.82
CA PRO A 328 -30.38 -0.59 3.36
C PRO A 328 -30.99 0.25 4.47
N ALA A 329 -31.77 -0.37 5.37
CA ALA A 329 -32.41 0.31 6.49
C ALA A 329 -31.39 0.76 7.54
N VAL A 330 -30.44 -0.11 7.90
CA VAL A 330 -29.36 0.17 8.85
C VAL A 330 -28.45 1.27 8.31
N GLN A 331 -28.06 1.20 7.04
CA GLN A 331 -27.22 2.22 6.40
C GLN A 331 -27.89 3.58 6.40
N ASN A 332 -29.19 3.64 6.08
CA ASN A 332 -29.96 4.88 6.06
C ASN A 332 -30.17 5.47 7.47
N ALA A 333 -30.29 4.62 8.49
CA ALA A 333 -30.59 5.06 9.85
C ALA A 333 -29.34 5.37 10.70
N GLN A 334 -28.27 4.58 10.56
CA GLN A 334 -27.10 4.59 11.45
C GLN A 334 -25.76 4.58 10.69
N GLY A 335 -25.79 4.81 9.38
CA GLY A 335 -24.60 5.00 8.56
C GLY A 335 -23.81 3.72 8.27
N ARG A 336 -22.66 3.90 7.62
CA ARG A 336 -21.85 2.79 7.09
C ARG A 336 -21.23 1.96 8.21
N HIS A 337 -20.85 2.57 9.33
CA HIS A 337 -20.21 1.86 10.43
C HIS A 337 -21.14 0.88 11.14
N ALA A 338 -22.45 1.17 11.18
CA ALA A 338 -23.44 0.22 11.68
C ALA A 338 -23.55 -1.03 10.79
N VAL A 339 -23.45 -0.85 9.46
CA VAL A 339 -23.42 -1.96 8.50
C VAL A 339 -22.13 -2.77 8.65
N GLU A 340 -20.99 -2.11 8.79
CA GLU A 340 -19.70 -2.78 9.05
C GLU A 340 -19.73 -3.59 10.35
N GLN A 341 -20.35 -3.06 11.42
CA GLN A 341 -20.55 -3.81 12.67
C GLN A 341 -21.46 -5.03 12.47
N LEU A 342 -22.55 -4.88 11.71
CA LEU A 342 -23.45 -5.98 11.38
C LEU A 342 -22.70 -7.10 10.65
N PHE A 343 -21.84 -6.74 9.69
CA PHE A 343 -20.99 -7.69 8.96
C PHE A 343 -19.96 -8.35 9.85
N TRP A 344 -19.30 -7.57 10.72
CA TRP A 344 -18.34 -8.09 11.68
C TRP A 344 -18.99 -9.15 12.58
N GLU A 345 -20.14 -8.85 13.19
CA GLU A 345 -20.89 -9.78 14.03
C GLU A 345 -21.33 -11.03 13.25
N LEU A 346 -21.82 -10.85 12.02
CA LEU A 346 -22.17 -12.00 11.18
C LEU A 346 -20.95 -12.88 10.93
N GLY A 347 -19.79 -12.30 10.65
CA GLY A 347 -18.53 -13.00 10.48
C GLY A 347 -18.10 -13.78 11.73
N GLN A 348 -18.29 -13.22 12.92
CA GLN A 348 -17.98 -13.90 14.18
C GLN A 348 -18.95 -15.05 14.50
N ARG A 349 -20.24 -14.90 14.17
CA ARG A 349 -21.30 -15.84 14.56
C ARG A 349 -21.50 -16.96 13.55
N LEU A 350 -21.34 -16.69 12.25
CA LEU A 350 -21.59 -17.66 11.18
C LEU A 350 -20.83 -18.99 11.38
N PRO A 351 -19.54 -19.01 11.78
CA PRO A 351 -18.81 -20.27 12.05
C PRO A 351 -19.43 -21.15 13.15
N SER A 352 -20.16 -20.57 14.10
CA SER A 352 -20.79 -21.32 15.20
C SER A 352 -22.05 -22.09 14.80
N TYR A 353 -22.60 -21.78 13.62
CA TYR A 353 -23.84 -22.40 13.11
C TYR A 353 -23.58 -23.49 12.05
N ILE A 354 -22.32 -23.68 11.67
CA ILE A 354 -21.89 -24.59 10.62
C ILE A 354 -20.94 -25.68 11.17
N ARG A 355 -20.59 -26.66 10.36
CA ARG A 355 -19.63 -27.72 10.72
C ARG A 355 -18.20 -27.24 10.48
N GLY A 356 -17.22 -27.90 11.11
CA GLY A 356 -15.80 -27.57 10.91
C GLY A 356 -15.29 -27.79 9.47
N GLU A 357 -15.98 -28.63 8.69
CA GLU A 357 -15.69 -28.87 7.26
C GLU A 357 -16.38 -27.87 6.33
N ASP A 358 -17.35 -27.10 6.84
CA ASP A 358 -18.03 -26.07 6.05
C ASP A 358 -17.11 -24.84 5.93
N ILE A 359 -17.16 -24.16 4.78
CA ILE A 359 -16.24 -23.07 4.44
C ILE A 359 -17.03 -21.76 4.36
N PRO A 360 -17.08 -20.96 5.45
CA PRO A 360 -17.75 -19.68 5.46
C PRO A 360 -16.88 -18.61 4.80
N CYS A 361 -17.46 -17.89 3.86
CA CYS A 361 -16.76 -16.93 3.04
C CYS A 361 -17.54 -15.61 2.95
N ARG A 362 -16.81 -14.50 2.81
CA ARG A 362 -17.35 -13.25 2.29
C ARG A 362 -17.19 -13.27 0.76
N TYR A 363 -18.31 -13.28 0.05
CA TYR A 363 -18.35 -13.47 -1.39
C TYR A 363 -18.24 -12.15 -2.16
N SER A 364 -18.92 -11.10 -1.68
CA SER A 364 -18.83 -9.74 -2.20
C SER A 364 -18.84 -8.75 -1.02
N ASP A 365 -18.96 -7.46 -1.32
CA ASP A 365 -19.04 -6.40 -0.31
C ASP A 365 -20.18 -6.62 0.70
N ASP A 366 -21.29 -7.23 0.26
CA ASP A 366 -22.54 -7.39 1.01
C ASP A 366 -23.10 -8.83 1.03
N VAL A 367 -22.56 -9.73 0.21
CA VAL A 367 -23.00 -11.13 0.13
C VAL A 367 -21.99 -12.06 0.80
N PHE A 368 -22.54 -13.00 1.56
CA PHE A 368 -21.81 -14.07 2.23
C PHE A 368 -22.10 -15.40 1.54
N CYS A 369 -21.22 -16.37 1.73
CA CYS A 369 -21.35 -17.70 1.17
C CYS A 369 -20.92 -18.75 2.19
N VAL A 370 -21.58 -19.92 2.19
CA VAL A 370 -21.09 -21.10 2.89
C VAL A 370 -21.04 -22.27 1.91
N ILE A 371 -19.86 -22.84 1.72
CA ILE A 371 -19.68 -24.10 0.99
C ILE A 371 -19.80 -25.24 1.99
N MET A 372 -20.57 -26.27 1.66
CA MET A 372 -20.86 -27.43 2.51
C MET A 372 -20.52 -28.74 1.78
N PRO A 373 -19.25 -29.19 1.84
CA PRO A 373 -18.86 -30.48 1.29
C PRO A 373 -19.65 -31.64 1.91
N GLY A 374 -20.07 -32.60 1.10
CA GLY A 374 -20.82 -33.78 1.56
C GLY A 374 -22.26 -33.49 2.01
N ALA A 375 -22.77 -32.28 1.86
CA ALA A 375 -24.15 -31.92 2.22
C ALA A 375 -25.10 -32.08 1.03
N ASP A 376 -26.10 -32.94 1.17
CA ASP A 376 -27.22 -33.03 0.23
C ASP A 376 -28.22 -31.88 0.40
N LEU A 377 -29.22 -31.81 -0.47
CA LEU A 377 -30.24 -30.75 -0.44
C LEU A 377 -30.94 -30.60 0.92
N GLN A 378 -31.32 -31.71 1.56
CA GLN A 378 -32.04 -31.65 2.83
C GLN A 378 -31.12 -31.10 3.93
N ILE A 379 -29.87 -31.56 3.98
CA ILE A 379 -28.87 -31.10 4.93
C ILE A 379 -28.55 -29.63 4.71
N THR A 380 -28.25 -29.22 3.47
CA THR A 380 -27.90 -27.84 3.13
C THR A 380 -29.05 -26.89 3.45
N ARG A 381 -30.28 -27.24 3.06
CA ARG A 381 -31.48 -26.43 3.37
C ARG A 381 -31.72 -26.32 4.87
N ASN A 382 -31.60 -27.42 5.62
CA ASN A 382 -31.82 -27.38 7.07
C ASN A 382 -30.78 -26.52 7.79
N ARG A 383 -29.51 -26.55 7.35
CA ARG A 383 -28.47 -25.64 7.89
C ARG A 383 -28.74 -24.19 7.51
N ALA A 384 -29.15 -23.93 6.27
CA ALA A 384 -29.56 -22.60 5.84
C ALA A 384 -30.69 -22.04 6.72
N GLU A 385 -31.74 -22.83 6.96
CA GLU A 385 -32.84 -22.42 7.85
C GLU A 385 -32.39 -22.21 9.30
N ARG A 386 -31.48 -23.05 9.80
CA ARG A 386 -30.88 -22.85 11.12
C ARG A 386 -30.15 -21.50 11.19
N ILE A 387 -29.24 -21.22 10.26
CA ILE A 387 -28.50 -19.96 10.20
C ILE A 387 -29.48 -18.78 10.16
N ARG A 388 -30.51 -18.85 9.30
CA ARG A 388 -31.55 -17.82 9.20
C ARG A 388 -32.24 -17.57 10.54
N ASN A 389 -32.68 -18.64 11.22
CA ASN A 389 -33.37 -18.54 12.50
C ASN A 389 -32.48 -17.95 13.59
N GLU A 390 -31.24 -18.43 13.72
CA GLU A 390 -30.30 -17.96 14.75
C GLU A 390 -29.95 -16.47 14.54
N ILE A 391 -29.69 -16.06 13.29
CA ILE A 391 -29.39 -14.66 12.98
C ILE A 391 -30.61 -13.75 13.16
N SER A 392 -31.82 -14.23 12.86
CA SER A 392 -33.05 -13.45 13.09
C SER A 392 -33.28 -13.09 14.58
N GLN A 393 -32.67 -13.83 15.49
CA GLN A 393 -32.74 -13.61 16.94
C GLN A 393 -31.57 -12.77 17.46
N LEU A 394 -30.58 -12.47 16.61
CA LEU A 394 -29.38 -11.77 17.01
C LEU A 394 -29.71 -10.29 17.28
N GLN A 395 -29.40 -9.86 18.51
CA GLN A 395 -29.45 -8.47 18.92
C GLN A 395 -28.02 -7.99 19.16
N ILE A 396 -27.57 -7.05 18.34
CA ILE A 396 -26.22 -6.51 18.38
C ILE A 396 -26.31 -5.12 19.02
N ALA A 397 -25.67 -4.94 20.17
CA ALA A 397 -25.57 -3.62 20.78
C ALA A 397 -24.68 -2.71 19.91
N TYR A 398 -25.20 -1.55 19.51
CA TYR A 398 -24.44 -0.56 18.74
C TYR A 398 -24.81 0.86 19.19
N GLY A 399 -23.87 1.53 19.87
CA GLY A 399 -24.14 2.79 20.54
C GLY A 399 -25.21 2.63 21.62
N ASP A 400 -26.26 3.45 21.56
CA ASP A 400 -27.43 3.39 22.44
C ASP A 400 -28.59 2.54 21.86
N GLY A 401 -28.36 1.88 20.72
CA GLY A 401 -29.37 1.11 19.99
C GLY A 401 -29.04 -0.37 19.85
N ILE A 402 -29.97 -1.09 19.22
CA ILE A 402 -29.83 -2.50 18.86
C ILE A 402 -29.91 -2.62 17.34
N LEU A 403 -28.89 -3.22 16.74
CA LEU A 403 -28.91 -3.70 15.37
C LEU A 403 -29.46 -5.12 15.36
N ALA A 404 -30.39 -5.37 14.44
CA ALA A 404 -30.95 -6.67 14.16
C ALA A 404 -31.14 -6.82 12.65
N THR A 405 -30.97 -8.03 12.14
CA THR A 405 -31.19 -8.34 10.73
C THR A 405 -31.81 -9.72 10.59
N THR A 406 -32.57 -9.91 9.52
CA THR A 406 -32.90 -11.23 8.99
C THR A 406 -31.98 -11.54 7.82
N LEU A 407 -32.03 -12.78 7.32
CA LEU A 407 -31.26 -13.20 6.16
C LEU A 407 -32.18 -13.66 5.02
N SER A 408 -31.91 -13.14 3.83
CA SER A 408 -32.29 -13.79 2.57
C SER A 408 -31.21 -14.78 2.18
N MET A 409 -31.61 -15.99 1.77
CA MET A 409 -30.66 -17.06 1.49
C MET A 409 -31.06 -17.84 0.23
N GLY A 410 -30.09 -18.06 -0.64
CA GLY A 410 -30.21 -18.91 -1.83
C GLY A 410 -29.42 -20.21 -1.66
N VAL A 411 -30.06 -21.34 -1.90
CA VAL A 411 -29.46 -22.68 -1.72
C VAL A 411 -29.37 -23.40 -3.06
N ALA A 412 -28.20 -23.89 -3.41
CA ALA A 412 -28.02 -24.82 -4.51
C ALA A 412 -27.16 -26.01 -4.07
N VAL A 413 -27.31 -27.14 -4.75
CA VAL A 413 -26.61 -28.39 -4.44
C VAL A 413 -26.26 -29.11 -5.74
N MET A 414 -25.01 -29.52 -5.89
CA MET A 414 -24.56 -30.40 -6.97
C MET A 414 -24.65 -31.87 -6.50
N PRO A 415 -25.11 -32.79 -7.37
CA PRO A 415 -25.43 -32.62 -8.80
C PRO A 415 -26.87 -32.20 -9.11
N THR A 416 -27.72 -31.93 -8.12
CA THR A 416 -29.16 -31.71 -8.33
C THR A 416 -29.50 -30.44 -9.13
N HIS A 417 -28.76 -29.35 -8.89
CA HIS A 417 -29.06 -28.02 -9.43
C HIS A 417 -27.96 -27.49 -10.35
N ALA A 418 -26.82 -28.17 -10.45
CA ALA A 418 -25.64 -27.71 -11.19
C ALA A 418 -24.71 -28.88 -11.52
N ASN A 419 -23.85 -28.69 -12.52
CA ASN A 419 -22.86 -29.70 -12.94
C ASN A 419 -21.40 -29.24 -12.77
N ASP A 420 -21.18 -27.96 -12.45
CA ASP A 420 -19.87 -27.34 -12.32
C ASP A 420 -19.93 -26.17 -11.31
N ALA A 421 -18.77 -25.63 -10.95
CA ALA A 421 -18.66 -24.56 -9.95
C ALA A 421 -19.42 -23.29 -10.34
N GLY A 422 -19.33 -22.88 -11.60
CA GLY A 422 -19.96 -21.67 -12.10
C GLY A 422 -21.47 -21.79 -12.10
N SER A 423 -22.01 -22.90 -12.62
CA SER A 423 -23.46 -23.15 -12.58
C SER A 423 -24.01 -23.30 -11.16
N LEU A 424 -23.21 -23.82 -10.22
CA LEU A 424 -23.61 -23.95 -8.80
C LEU A 424 -23.69 -22.59 -8.10
N ILE A 425 -22.70 -21.71 -8.31
CA ILE A 425 -22.72 -20.32 -7.81
C ILE A 425 -23.90 -19.56 -8.41
N TYR A 426 -24.04 -19.59 -9.73
CA TYR A 426 -25.08 -18.85 -10.45
C TYR A 426 -26.49 -19.23 -9.98
N THR A 427 -26.77 -20.53 -9.82
CA THR A 427 -28.09 -21.00 -9.36
C THR A 427 -28.38 -20.62 -7.91
N ALA A 428 -27.36 -20.59 -7.05
CA ALA A 428 -27.49 -20.11 -5.68
C ALA A 428 -27.75 -18.59 -5.61
N GLU A 429 -27.04 -17.80 -6.41
CA GLU A 429 -27.25 -16.34 -6.53
C GLU A 429 -28.66 -16.02 -7.06
N ALA A 430 -29.11 -16.72 -8.11
CA ALA A 430 -30.46 -16.55 -8.63
C ALA A 430 -31.53 -16.86 -7.57
N SER A 431 -31.28 -17.89 -6.75
CA SER A 431 -32.16 -18.25 -5.63
C SER A 431 -32.14 -17.20 -4.52
N LEU A 432 -30.98 -16.62 -4.21
CA LEU A 432 -30.85 -15.52 -3.26
C LEU A 432 -31.63 -14.30 -3.74
N GLN A 433 -31.53 -13.95 -5.01
CA GLN A 433 -32.29 -12.86 -5.60
C GLN A 433 -33.80 -13.09 -5.48
N MET A 434 -34.28 -14.32 -5.73
CA MET A 434 -35.68 -14.68 -5.51
C MET A 434 -36.09 -14.55 -4.03
N ALA A 435 -35.21 -14.91 -3.09
CA ALA A 435 -35.46 -14.75 -1.66
C ALA A 435 -35.66 -13.28 -1.28
N MET A 436 -34.78 -12.41 -1.76
CA MET A 436 -34.84 -10.95 -1.54
C MET A 436 -36.11 -10.35 -2.16
N GLN A 437 -36.43 -10.70 -3.41
CA GLN A 437 -37.62 -10.20 -4.12
C GLN A 437 -38.93 -10.66 -3.49
N ALA A 438 -38.96 -11.83 -2.87
CA ALA A 438 -40.15 -12.36 -2.25
C ALA A 438 -40.44 -11.78 -0.83
N GLY A 439 -39.69 -10.77 -0.40
CA GLY A 439 -39.88 -10.06 0.88
C GLY A 439 -38.87 -10.43 1.97
N GLY A 440 -37.77 -11.10 1.60
CA GLY A 440 -36.66 -11.42 2.49
C GLY A 440 -36.99 -12.46 3.57
N ASN A 441 -36.09 -12.55 4.56
CA ASN A 441 -36.14 -13.47 5.71
C ASN A 441 -36.55 -14.90 5.34
N ARG A 442 -35.90 -15.48 4.33
CA ARG A 442 -36.26 -16.81 3.84
C ARG A 442 -35.12 -17.51 3.14
N VAL A 443 -35.26 -18.83 3.05
CA VAL A 443 -34.42 -19.69 2.22
C VAL A 443 -35.18 -20.05 0.95
N VAL A 444 -34.58 -19.81 -0.21
CA VAL A 444 -35.07 -20.28 -1.51
C VAL A 444 -34.08 -21.32 -2.04
N VAL A 445 -34.60 -22.47 -2.46
CA VAL A 445 -33.81 -23.53 -3.09
C VAL A 445 -33.86 -23.34 -4.60
N ALA A 446 -32.73 -23.53 -5.26
CA ALA A 446 -32.62 -23.49 -6.70
C ALA A 446 -33.57 -24.50 -7.36
N ASN A 447 -34.12 -24.12 -8.51
CA ASN A 447 -34.83 -25.07 -9.35
C ASN A 447 -33.82 -26.02 -10.00
N SER A 448 -34.18 -27.30 -10.14
CA SER A 448 -33.37 -28.26 -10.88
C SER A 448 -33.18 -27.79 -12.32
N ILE A 449 -31.96 -27.87 -12.84
CA ILE A 449 -31.74 -27.71 -14.28
C ILE A 449 -32.53 -28.84 -14.95
N VAL A 450 -33.58 -28.50 -15.70
CA VAL A 450 -34.23 -29.46 -16.59
C VAL A 450 -33.18 -29.86 -17.60
N LYS A 451 -32.75 -31.11 -17.52
CA LYS A 451 -31.75 -31.71 -18.41
C LYS A 451 -32.17 -31.66 -19.87
#